data_AF-A0A432RK01-F1
#
_entry.id   AF-A0A432RK01-F1
#
_cell.length_a   1.000
_cell.length_b   1.000
_cell.length_c   1.000
_cell.angle_alpha   90.00
_cell.angle_beta   90.00
_cell.angle_gamma   90.00
#
_symmetry.space_group_name_H-M   'P 1'
#
loop_
_entity.id
_entity.type
_entity.pdbx_description
1 polymer ?
#
loop_
_entity_poly.entity_id
_entity_poly.type
_entity_poly.pdbx_seq_one_letter_code
_entity_poly.pdbx_strand_id
1 'polypeptide(L)'
;MKDLAAHYGVKAPTFCLRRKAGWTLEQALGVAPKPKRTGPTAIKMTHNGKTFDSMIDMANYHGVKDQTLHNRLKRGWTLDRALSLPPQQEQASSVEVDCAGNLFPTIVDFARHYGKEVSITGQRLRYGWTPEQAVDLEPPPPKYRDENGNARDHLYLNPQIIDGSVVPSTEPGCYRLYVIRNQRSGKEYVGITTGSLADPLRGHWGDATRGRDSKFHNAMRKTLREGRKDDFIITRIRNDAKDYKELQEQEIQEIADRDTIASGYNTAQGGVIGGDTAKITTIDGKVFPSQAAAAAHYNVPVKVFEQRLKLGWTLKQAAGLGVWKTGKGHLIG
;
A
#
# COMPACT_ATOMS: atom_id res chain seq x y z
N MET A 1 -54.43 6.54 1.28
CA MET A 1 -53.10 6.26 0.66
C MET A 1 -52.57 4.87 1.02
N LYS A 2 -52.61 4.44 2.30
CA LYS A 2 -52.20 3.08 2.69
C LYS A 2 -53.13 2.00 2.13
N ASP A 3 -54.44 2.25 2.09
CA ASP A 3 -55.43 1.28 1.61
C ASP A 3 -55.36 1.07 0.09
N LEU A 4 -55.05 2.13 -0.66
CA LEU A 4 -54.84 2.06 -2.10
C LEU A 4 -53.59 1.22 -2.44
N ALA A 5 -52.49 1.37 -1.70
CA ALA A 5 -51.29 0.56 -1.93
C ALA A 5 -51.52 -0.93 -1.62
N ALA A 6 -52.28 -1.23 -0.56
CA ALA A 6 -52.64 -2.59 -0.18
C ALA A 6 -53.52 -3.28 -1.23
N HIS A 7 -54.48 -2.57 -1.83
CA HIS A 7 -55.36 -3.08 -2.88
C HIS A 7 -54.59 -3.54 -4.14
N TYR A 8 -53.48 -2.88 -4.48
CA TYR A 8 -52.62 -3.25 -5.61
C TYR A 8 -51.42 -4.12 -5.21
N GLY A 9 -51.40 -4.68 -4.00
CA GLY A 9 -50.33 -5.57 -3.53
C GLY A 9 -48.96 -4.90 -3.33
N VAL A 10 -48.90 -3.56 -3.28
CA VAL A 10 -47.67 -2.81 -3.05
C VAL A 10 -47.57 -2.40 -1.58
N LYS A 11 -46.45 -2.74 -0.93
CA LYS A 11 -46.19 -2.32 0.46
C LYS A 11 -46.26 -0.79 0.56
N ALA A 12 -47.04 -0.28 1.51
CA ALA A 12 -47.23 1.16 1.71
C ALA A 12 -45.91 1.98 1.80
N PRO A 13 -44.82 1.49 2.45
CA PRO A 13 -43.53 2.18 2.44
C PRO A 13 -42.92 2.30 1.03
N THR A 14 -43.04 1.26 0.21
CA THR A 14 -42.56 1.24 -1.18
C THR A 14 -43.35 2.20 -2.06
N PHE A 15 -44.67 2.26 -1.90
CA PHE A 15 -45.53 3.21 -2.61
C PHE A 15 -45.19 4.66 -2.23
N CYS A 16 -45.04 4.95 -0.93
CA CYS A 16 -44.63 6.29 -0.45
C CYS A 16 -43.25 6.69 -0.98
N LEU A 17 -42.28 5.76 -1.02
CA LEU A 17 -40.95 6.02 -1.57
C LEU A 17 -41.00 6.34 -3.06
N ARG A 18 -41.79 5.59 -3.84
CA ARG A 18 -41.98 5.84 -5.29
C ARG A 18 -42.63 7.20 -5.55
N ARG A 19 -43.65 7.58 -4.76
CA ARG A 19 -44.26 8.91 -4.84
C ARG A 19 -43.30 10.04 -4.48
N LYS A 20 -42.48 9.88 -3.43
CA LYS A 20 -41.43 10.84 -3.07
C LYS A 20 -40.34 10.95 -4.15
N ALA A 21 -40.06 9.87 -4.87
CA ALA A 21 -39.15 9.86 -6.01
C ALA A 21 -39.78 10.41 -7.32
N GLY A 22 -40.98 11.01 -7.25
CA GLY A 22 -41.64 11.66 -8.39
C GLY A 22 -42.40 10.74 -9.33
N TRP A 23 -42.63 9.48 -8.97
CA TRP A 23 -43.36 8.54 -9.83
C TRP A 23 -44.85 8.93 -9.93
N THR A 24 -45.46 8.66 -11.08
CA THR A 24 -46.91 8.82 -11.26
C THR A 24 -47.66 7.83 -10.36
N LEU A 25 -48.94 8.09 -10.11
CA LEU A 25 -49.75 7.22 -9.25
C LEU A 25 -49.77 5.77 -9.77
N GLU A 26 -49.95 5.60 -11.07
CA GLU A 26 -50.00 4.29 -11.74
C GLU A 26 -48.66 3.56 -11.73
N GLN A 27 -47.54 4.28 -11.90
CA GLN A 27 -46.19 3.71 -11.78
C GLN A 27 -45.87 3.31 -10.33
N ALA A 28 -46.30 4.12 -9.36
CA ALA A 28 -46.07 3.85 -7.94
C ALA A 28 -46.83 2.59 -7.48
N LEU A 29 -48.03 2.37 -8.00
CA LEU A 29 -48.86 1.17 -7.79
C LEU A 29 -48.40 -0.05 -8.62
N GLY A 30 -47.46 0.12 -9.57
CA GLY A 30 -46.94 -0.97 -10.38
C GLY A 30 -47.84 -1.38 -11.56
N VAL A 31 -48.87 -0.58 -11.87
CA VAL A 31 -49.76 -0.77 -13.02
C VAL A 31 -49.06 -0.35 -14.32
N ALA A 32 -48.26 0.72 -14.26
CA ALA A 32 -47.41 1.18 -15.36
C ALA A 32 -45.94 0.75 -15.16
N PRO A 33 -45.15 0.58 -16.24
CA PRO A 33 -43.75 0.20 -16.14
C PRO A 33 -42.94 1.24 -15.36
N LYS A 34 -41.88 0.77 -14.69
CA LYS A 34 -40.97 1.63 -13.91
C LYS A 34 -40.36 2.70 -14.83
N PRO A 35 -40.21 3.95 -14.37
CA PRO A 35 -39.49 4.97 -15.13
C PRO A 35 -38.06 4.51 -15.41
N LYS A 36 -37.59 4.71 -16.65
CA LYS A 36 -36.20 4.41 -17.03
C LYS A 36 -35.28 5.29 -16.20
N ARG A 37 -34.32 4.67 -15.51
CA ARG A 37 -33.32 5.40 -14.71
C ARG A 37 -32.26 5.94 -15.65
N THR A 38 -32.41 7.18 -16.10
CA THR A 38 -31.30 7.92 -16.71
C THR A 38 -30.49 8.54 -15.57
N GLY A 39 -29.23 8.12 -15.42
CA GLY A 39 -28.33 8.78 -14.49
C GLY A 39 -28.15 10.24 -14.91
N PRO A 40 -28.02 11.21 -13.97
CA PRO A 40 -27.84 12.63 -14.30
C PRO A 40 -26.57 12.92 -15.10
N THR A 41 -25.67 11.94 -15.24
CA THR A 41 -24.39 12.00 -15.96
C THR A 41 -24.41 11.27 -17.30
N ALA A 42 -25.58 10.91 -17.83
CA ALA A 42 -25.67 10.30 -19.15
C ALA A 42 -25.20 11.30 -20.22
N ILE A 43 -24.04 11.02 -20.82
CA ILE A 43 -23.47 11.85 -21.88
C ILE A 43 -24.28 11.59 -23.15
N LYS A 44 -24.90 12.65 -23.68
CA LYS A 44 -25.54 12.62 -24.99
C LYS A 44 -24.47 12.52 -26.07
N MET A 45 -24.66 11.58 -27.00
CA MET A 45 -23.70 11.33 -28.08
C MET A 45 -24.43 11.35 -29.42
N THR A 46 -23.82 11.96 -30.43
CA THR A 46 -24.36 12.02 -31.79
C THR A 46 -23.51 11.13 -32.69
N HIS A 47 -24.17 10.26 -33.45
CA HIS A 47 -23.54 9.40 -34.45
C HIS A 47 -24.45 9.32 -35.68
N ASN A 48 -23.91 9.59 -36.87
CA ASN A 48 -24.63 9.60 -38.15
C ASN A 48 -25.94 10.41 -38.15
N GLY A 49 -25.91 11.62 -37.57
CA GLY A 49 -27.06 12.53 -37.53
C GLY A 49 -28.17 12.15 -36.55
N LYS A 50 -28.01 11.06 -35.79
CA LYS A 50 -28.91 10.68 -34.69
C LYS A 50 -28.26 11.00 -33.34
N THR A 51 -29.02 11.66 -32.47
CA THR A 51 -28.61 11.96 -31.09
C THR A 51 -29.19 10.91 -30.15
N PHE A 52 -28.32 10.32 -29.35
CA PHE A 52 -28.67 9.32 -28.34
C PHE A 52 -28.55 9.92 -26.94
N ASP A 53 -29.48 9.57 -26.06
CA ASP A 53 -29.51 10.07 -24.68
C ASP A 53 -28.42 9.44 -23.80
N SER A 54 -27.85 8.29 -24.21
CA SER A 54 -26.75 7.65 -23.52
C SER A 54 -25.90 6.77 -24.45
N MET A 55 -24.68 6.48 -24.01
CA MET A 55 -23.80 5.48 -24.63
C MET A 55 -24.46 4.09 -24.68
N ILE A 56 -25.30 3.76 -23.68
CA ILE A 56 -26.02 2.48 -23.63
C ILE A 56 -27.06 2.41 -24.75
N ASP A 57 -27.82 3.48 -24.96
CA ASP A 57 -28.83 3.54 -26.03
C ASP A 57 -28.18 3.47 -27.42
N MET A 58 -27.04 4.14 -27.60
CA MET A 58 -26.24 4.05 -28.82
C MET A 58 -25.71 2.63 -29.05
N ALA A 59 -25.12 2.01 -28.03
CA ALA A 59 -24.59 0.64 -28.11
C ALA A 59 -25.70 -0.35 -28.50
N ASN A 60 -26.86 -0.27 -27.83
CA ASN A 60 -28.03 -1.10 -28.12
C ASN A 60 -28.56 -0.89 -29.54
N TYR A 61 -28.64 0.35 -30.02
CA TYR A 61 -29.08 0.65 -31.38
C TYR A 61 -28.17 0.02 -32.44
N HIS A 62 -26.87 0.00 -32.20
CA HIS A 62 -25.87 -0.58 -33.09
C HIS A 62 -25.59 -2.08 -32.84
N GLY A 63 -26.31 -2.72 -31.90
CA GLY A 63 -26.13 -4.14 -31.57
C GLY A 63 -24.80 -4.48 -30.88
N VAL A 64 -24.13 -3.48 -30.30
CA VAL A 64 -22.87 -3.64 -29.54
C VAL A 64 -23.18 -3.61 -28.05
N LYS A 65 -22.49 -4.43 -27.24
CA LYS A 65 -22.63 -4.34 -25.78
C LYS A 65 -22.04 -3.02 -25.27
N ASP A 66 -22.70 -2.39 -24.31
CA ASP A 66 -22.29 -1.13 -23.68
C ASP A 66 -20.85 -1.19 -23.15
N GLN A 67 -20.48 -2.28 -22.47
CA GLN A 67 -19.13 -2.48 -21.96
C GLN A 67 -18.09 -2.60 -23.09
N THR A 68 -18.48 -3.20 -24.21
CA THR A 68 -17.62 -3.35 -25.39
C THR A 68 -17.35 -1.98 -26.02
N LEU A 69 -18.39 -1.16 -26.21
CA LEU A 69 -18.26 0.20 -26.71
C LEU A 69 -17.37 1.05 -25.79
N HIS A 70 -17.61 0.99 -24.48
CA HIS A 70 -16.83 1.72 -23.48
C HIS A 70 -15.33 1.35 -23.52
N ASN A 71 -15.02 0.05 -23.54
CA ASN A 71 -13.64 -0.43 -23.55
C ASN A 71 -12.91 -0.05 -24.85
N ARG A 72 -13.59 -0.08 -26.00
CA ARG A 72 -13.05 0.34 -27.30
C ARG A 72 -12.70 1.84 -27.28
N LEU A 73 -13.61 2.69 -26.80
CA LEU A 73 -13.36 4.13 -26.67
C LEU A 73 -12.22 4.43 -25.68
N LYS A 74 -12.15 3.71 -24.55
CA LYS A 74 -11.05 3.83 -23.58
C LYS A 74 -9.68 3.45 -24.18
N ARG A 75 -9.66 2.53 -25.15
CA ARG A 75 -8.47 2.15 -25.93
C ARG A 75 -8.18 3.11 -27.08
N GLY A 76 -8.90 4.24 -27.19
CA GLY A 76 -8.68 5.28 -28.19
C GLY A 76 -9.30 4.99 -29.56
N TRP A 77 -10.24 4.05 -29.67
CA TRP A 77 -10.92 3.79 -30.93
C TRP A 77 -11.83 4.97 -31.29
N THR A 78 -11.95 5.27 -32.60
CA THR A 78 -12.96 6.20 -33.10
C THR A 78 -14.36 5.63 -32.87
N LEU A 79 -15.37 6.49 -32.74
CA LEU A 79 -16.75 6.09 -32.45
C LEU A 79 -17.29 5.09 -33.49
N ASP A 80 -17.10 5.38 -34.77
CA ASP A 80 -17.53 4.54 -35.89
C ASP A 80 -16.87 3.16 -35.84
N ARG A 81 -15.56 3.12 -35.56
CA ARG A 81 -14.82 1.87 -35.40
C ARG A 81 -15.31 1.11 -34.17
N ALA A 82 -15.59 1.82 -33.08
CA ALA A 82 -16.06 1.23 -31.84
C ALA A 82 -17.47 0.62 -31.96
N LEU A 83 -18.29 1.11 -32.89
CA LEU A 83 -19.63 0.62 -33.19
C LEU A 83 -19.69 -0.46 -34.29
N SER A 84 -18.56 -0.76 -34.95
CA SER A 84 -18.50 -1.75 -36.04
C SER A 84 -18.73 -3.20 -35.57
N LEU A 85 -19.41 -3.98 -36.42
CA LEU A 85 -19.63 -5.43 -36.34
C LEU A 85 -19.26 -6.08 -37.69
N PRO A 86 -18.59 -7.26 -37.71
CA PRO A 86 -18.09 -8.01 -36.57
C PRO A 86 -16.89 -7.31 -35.90
N PRO A 87 -16.59 -7.62 -34.62
CA PRO A 87 -15.37 -7.13 -33.98
C PRO A 87 -14.16 -7.43 -34.89
N GLN A 88 -13.43 -6.40 -35.33
CA GLN A 88 -12.12 -6.60 -35.94
C GLN A 88 -11.28 -7.44 -34.95
N GLN A 89 -10.72 -8.55 -35.42
CA GLN A 89 -9.81 -9.35 -34.61
C GLN A 89 -8.64 -8.45 -34.21
N GLU A 90 -8.47 -8.25 -32.90
CA GLU A 90 -7.28 -7.57 -32.41
C GLU A 90 -6.09 -8.45 -32.79
N GLN A 91 -5.11 -7.90 -33.52
CA GLN A 91 -3.80 -8.53 -33.58
C GLN A 91 -3.32 -8.59 -32.13
N ALA A 92 -3.25 -9.80 -31.58
CA ALA A 92 -2.69 -9.97 -30.25
C ALA A 92 -1.30 -9.34 -30.29
N SER A 93 -1.04 -8.38 -29.39
CA SER A 93 0.32 -7.91 -29.16
C SER A 93 1.11 -9.10 -28.62
N SER A 94 1.73 -9.86 -29.51
CA SER A 94 2.62 -10.95 -29.20
C SER A 94 3.88 -10.31 -28.64
N VAL A 95 4.03 -10.37 -27.31
CA VAL A 95 5.32 -10.09 -26.68
C VAL A 95 6.13 -11.36 -26.85
N GLU A 96 7.16 -11.29 -27.68
CA GLU A 96 8.14 -12.37 -27.81
C GLU A 96 8.89 -12.50 -26.48
N VAL A 97 9.00 -13.72 -25.99
CA VAL A 97 9.68 -14.04 -24.73
C VAL A 97 10.83 -14.99 -25.05
N ASP A 98 12.07 -14.55 -24.82
CA ASP A 98 13.22 -15.44 -24.76
C ASP A 98 13.30 -16.05 -23.37
N CYS A 99 13.35 -17.37 -23.27
CA CYS A 99 13.61 -18.04 -22.01
C CYS A 99 14.53 -19.25 -22.22
N ALA A 100 15.67 -19.24 -21.55
CA ALA A 100 16.71 -20.28 -21.66
C ALA A 100 17.13 -20.59 -23.12
N GLY A 101 17.16 -19.57 -23.99
CA GLY A 101 17.54 -19.70 -25.40
C GLY A 101 16.42 -20.18 -26.32
N ASN A 102 15.18 -20.30 -25.82
CA ASN A 102 14.00 -20.58 -26.63
C ASN A 102 13.17 -19.31 -26.80
N LEU A 103 12.93 -18.92 -28.04
CA LEU A 103 12.08 -17.78 -28.40
C LEU A 103 10.62 -18.23 -28.53
N PHE A 104 9.77 -17.73 -27.65
CA PHE A 104 8.33 -17.97 -27.67
C PHE A 104 7.61 -16.75 -28.26
N PRO A 105 6.80 -16.91 -29.32
CA PRO A 105 6.05 -15.80 -29.91
C PRO A 105 5.04 -15.18 -28.94
N THR A 106 4.49 -15.98 -28.02
CA THR A 106 3.49 -15.49 -27.06
C THR A 106 3.77 -15.98 -25.65
N ILE A 107 3.33 -15.19 -24.66
CA ILE A 107 3.32 -15.60 -23.24
C ILE A 107 2.49 -16.89 -23.05
N VAL A 108 1.50 -17.14 -23.90
CA VAL A 108 0.68 -18.35 -23.85
C VAL A 108 1.50 -19.57 -24.24
N ASP A 109 2.24 -19.50 -25.34
CA ASP A 109 3.10 -20.60 -25.81
C ASP A 109 4.24 -20.85 -24.82
N PHE A 110 4.83 -19.76 -24.30
CA PHE A 110 5.81 -19.79 -23.22
C PHE A 110 5.29 -20.52 -21.98
N ALA A 111 4.15 -20.10 -21.43
CA ALA A 111 3.59 -20.72 -20.22
C ALA A 111 3.20 -22.19 -20.45
N ARG A 112 2.65 -22.52 -21.62
CA ARG A 112 2.29 -23.91 -21.99
C ARG A 112 3.51 -24.81 -22.11
N HIS A 113 4.58 -24.33 -22.72
CA HIS A 113 5.81 -25.10 -22.87
C HIS A 113 6.39 -25.55 -21.53
N TYR A 114 6.36 -24.67 -20.52
CA TYR A 114 6.83 -24.97 -19.17
C TYR A 114 5.74 -25.51 -18.22
N GLY A 115 4.52 -25.79 -18.73
CA GLY A 115 3.42 -26.33 -17.93
C GLY A 115 2.92 -25.39 -16.82
N LYS A 116 3.06 -24.07 -17.00
CA LYS A 116 2.65 -23.06 -16.03
C LYS A 116 1.35 -22.39 -16.42
N GLU A 117 0.67 -21.83 -15.42
CA GLU A 117 -0.56 -21.08 -15.65
C GLU A 117 -0.23 -19.75 -16.36
N VAL A 118 -0.90 -19.49 -17.49
CA VAL A 118 -0.70 -18.26 -18.29
C VAL A 118 -0.92 -16.99 -17.46
N SER A 119 -1.92 -17.02 -16.58
CA SER A 119 -2.26 -15.87 -15.71
C SER A 119 -1.13 -15.53 -14.75
N ILE A 120 -0.60 -16.53 -14.04
CA ILE A 120 0.48 -16.39 -13.06
C ILE A 120 1.78 -16.00 -13.76
N THR A 121 2.11 -16.67 -14.87
CA THR A 121 3.32 -16.40 -15.65
C THR A 121 3.30 -14.97 -16.18
N GLY A 122 2.19 -14.53 -16.77
CA GLY A 122 2.03 -13.15 -17.23
C GLY A 122 2.04 -12.13 -16.09
N GLN A 123 1.52 -12.48 -14.91
CA GLN A 123 1.61 -11.62 -13.72
C GLN A 123 3.05 -11.46 -13.23
N ARG A 124 3.82 -12.55 -13.17
CA ARG A 124 5.23 -12.54 -12.77
C ARG A 124 6.06 -11.66 -13.71
N LEU A 125 5.90 -11.82 -15.02
CA LEU A 125 6.57 -10.97 -16.03
C LEU A 125 6.21 -9.48 -15.86
N ARG A 126 4.94 -9.14 -15.63
CA ARG A 126 4.52 -7.74 -15.36
C ARG A 126 5.10 -7.17 -14.07
N TYR A 127 5.40 -8.02 -13.09
CA TYR A 127 6.10 -7.63 -11.85
C TYR A 127 7.63 -7.62 -12.00
N GLY A 128 8.14 -7.67 -13.23
CA GLY A 128 9.58 -7.58 -13.51
C GLY A 128 10.35 -8.84 -13.13
N TRP A 129 9.69 -10.00 -13.10
CA TRP A 129 10.41 -11.28 -13.00
C TRP A 129 11.04 -11.59 -14.35
N THR A 130 12.22 -12.21 -14.34
CA THR A 130 12.78 -12.76 -15.57
C THR A 130 11.89 -13.90 -16.09
N PRO A 131 11.93 -14.21 -17.39
CA PRO A 131 11.25 -15.38 -17.94
C PRO A 131 11.59 -16.66 -17.18
N GLU A 132 12.85 -16.89 -16.86
CA GLU A 132 13.34 -18.07 -16.12
C GLU A 132 12.70 -18.18 -14.73
N GLN A 133 12.63 -17.07 -14.00
CA GLN A 133 11.97 -17.01 -12.70
C GLN A 133 10.46 -17.19 -12.83
N ALA A 134 9.87 -16.67 -13.89
CA ALA A 134 8.43 -16.75 -14.12
C ALA A 134 7.95 -18.21 -14.28
N VAL A 135 8.81 -19.10 -14.75
CA VAL A 135 8.55 -20.54 -14.92
C VAL A 135 9.24 -21.44 -13.88
N ASP A 136 9.75 -20.85 -12.80
CA ASP A 136 10.41 -21.57 -11.69
C ASP A 136 11.69 -22.34 -12.11
N LEU A 137 12.37 -21.94 -13.20
CA LEU A 137 13.72 -22.43 -13.53
C LEU A 137 14.77 -21.79 -12.61
N GLU A 138 14.52 -20.55 -12.20
CA GLU A 138 15.30 -19.82 -11.21
C GLU A 138 14.48 -19.57 -9.94
N PRO A 139 15.15 -19.43 -8.77
CA PRO A 139 14.46 -19.14 -7.52
C PRO A 139 13.67 -17.82 -7.61
N PRO A 140 12.56 -17.71 -6.86
CA PRO A 140 11.77 -16.51 -6.87
C PRO A 140 12.62 -15.33 -6.38
N PRO A 141 12.62 -14.22 -7.11
CA PRO A 141 13.46 -13.08 -6.73
C PRO A 141 13.01 -12.48 -5.38
N PRO A 142 13.86 -11.73 -4.66
CA PRO A 142 13.60 -11.30 -3.27
C PRO A 142 12.25 -10.61 -3.08
N LYS A 143 11.59 -10.76 -1.93
CA LYS A 143 10.24 -10.17 -1.75
C LYS A 143 10.22 -8.64 -1.86
N TYR A 144 11.28 -7.99 -1.41
CA TYR A 144 11.47 -6.55 -1.48
C TYR A 144 12.69 -6.28 -2.34
N ARG A 145 12.48 -5.58 -3.46
CA ARG A 145 13.53 -5.25 -4.42
C ARG A 145 13.64 -3.76 -4.68
N ASP A 146 14.82 -3.33 -5.08
CA ASP A 146 15.05 -2.02 -5.67
C ASP A 146 14.57 -1.99 -7.13
N GLU A 147 14.77 -0.88 -7.82
CA GLU A 147 14.42 -0.71 -9.24
C GLU A 147 15.22 -1.64 -10.18
N ASN A 148 16.37 -2.15 -9.72
CA ASN A 148 17.27 -3.02 -10.47
C ASN A 148 17.02 -4.51 -10.18
N GLY A 149 16.05 -4.84 -9.32
CA GLY A 149 15.72 -6.23 -8.97
C GLY A 149 16.60 -6.84 -7.86
N ASN A 150 17.51 -6.08 -7.26
CA ASN A 150 18.33 -6.55 -6.14
C ASN A 150 17.50 -6.56 -4.86
N ALA A 151 17.86 -7.43 -3.91
CA ALA A 151 17.27 -7.38 -2.57
C ALA A 151 17.45 -5.97 -2.00
N ARG A 152 16.35 -5.32 -1.60
CA ARG A 152 16.44 -4.06 -0.87
C ARG A 152 17.22 -4.33 0.41
N ASP A 153 18.29 -3.58 0.60
CA ASP A 153 19.10 -3.66 1.81
C ASP A 153 18.23 -3.21 2.99
N HIS A 154 17.69 -4.19 3.71
CA HIS A 154 16.96 -3.94 4.93
C HIS A 154 18.01 -3.82 6.03
N LEU A 155 18.05 -2.64 6.68
CA LEU A 155 19.02 -2.22 7.71
C LEU A 155 19.25 -3.18 8.91
N TYR A 156 18.63 -4.36 8.91
CA TYR A 156 18.73 -5.41 9.92
C TYR A 156 19.24 -6.75 9.37
N LEU A 157 19.84 -6.79 8.18
CA LEU A 157 20.34 -8.03 7.57
C LEU A 157 21.49 -8.66 8.38
N ASN A 158 22.28 -7.86 9.10
CA ASN A 158 23.33 -8.33 9.99
C ASN A 158 23.15 -7.75 11.41
N PRO A 159 22.31 -8.35 12.28
CA PRO A 159 22.20 -7.91 13.66
C PRO A 159 23.49 -8.21 14.44
N GLN A 160 24.08 -7.18 15.07
CA GLN A 160 25.14 -7.36 16.07
C GLN A 160 24.53 -7.39 17.46
N ILE A 161 25.10 -8.19 18.36
CA ILE A 161 24.72 -8.22 19.78
C ILE A 161 25.77 -7.43 20.53
N ILE A 162 25.38 -6.26 21.04
CA ILE A 162 26.22 -5.41 21.91
C ILE A 162 25.52 -5.33 23.25
N ASP A 163 26.19 -5.71 24.34
CA ASP A 163 25.67 -5.67 25.72
C ASP A 163 24.30 -6.36 25.88
N GLY A 164 24.08 -7.48 25.18
CA GLY A 164 22.82 -8.24 25.21
C GLY A 164 21.67 -7.64 24.39
N SER A 165 21.89 -6.49 23.74
CA SER A 165 20.94 -5.82 22.85
C SER A 165 21.27 -6.08 21.39
N VAL A 166 20.25 -6.42 20.60
CA VAL A 166 20.39 -6.59 19.15
C VAL A 166 20.36 -5.23 18.46
N VAL A 167 21.49 -4.80 17.90
CA VAL A 167 21.65 -3.55 17.16
C VAL A 167 21.86 -3.81 15.67
N PRO A 168 21.41 -2.91 14.79
CA PRO A 168 21.70 -3.01 13.35
C PRO A 168 23.20 -2.79 13.09
N SER A 169 23.85 -3.74 12.41
CA SER A 169 25.23 -3.58 11.92
C SER A 169 25.23 -3.06 10.49
N THR A 170 25.98 -1.99 10.24
CA THR A 170 26.28 -1.48 8.91
C THR A 170 27.77 -1.12 8.80
N GLU A 171 28.25 -0.88 7.58
CA GLU A 171 29.62 -0.43 7.33
C GLU A 171 29.91 0.92 8.03
N PRO A 172 31.13 1.11 8.58
CA PRO A 172 31.58 2.40 9.10
C PRO A 172 31.38 3.52 8.06
N GLY A 173 30.77 4.64 8.46
CA GLY A 173 30.39 5.73 7.57
C GLY A 173 28.92 5.75 7.14
N CYS A 174 28.20 4.64 7.34
CA CYS A 174 26.74 4.58 7.20
C CYS A 174 25.98 5.07 8.44
N TYR A 175 26.60 5.00 9.61
CA TYR A 175 26.09 5.62 10.83
C TYR A 175 26.12 7.15 10.68
N ARG A 176 24.95 7.78 10.52
CA ARG A 176 24.84 9.21 10.24
C ARG A 176 23.96 9.88 11.28
N LEU A 177 24.52 10.91 11.92
CA LEU A 177 23.78 11.83 12.76
C LEU A 177 23.35 13.04 11.91
N TYR A 178 22.08 13.43 12.04
CA TYR A 178 21.51 14.52 11.26
C TYR A 178 20.71 15.50 12.12
N VAL A 179 20.51 16.70 11.59
CA VAL A 179 19.59 17.70 12.14
C VAL A 179 18.59 18.10 11.06
N ILE A 180 17.32 18.22 11.44
CA ILE A 180 16.26 18.83 10.64
C ILE A 180 15.96 20.19 11.25
N ARG A 181 16.31 21.25 10.53
CA ARG A 181 16.04 22.64 10.95
C ARG A 181 14.82 23.18 10.21
N ASN A 182 13.91 23.78 10.96
CA ASN A 182 12.89 24.64 10.38
C ASN A 182 13.47 26.04 10.18
N GLN A 183 13.70 26.44 8.92
CA GLN A 183 14.40 27.67 8.56
C GLN A 183 13.73 28.96 9.05
N ARG A 184 12.42 28.94 9.30
CA ARG A 184 11.68 30.13 9.79
C ARG A 184 11.66 30.25 11.30
N SER A 185 11.41 29.13 12.00
CA SER A 185 11.32 29.13 13.46
C SER A 185 12.68 29.00 14.16
N GLY A 186 13.72 28.60 13.43
CA GLY A 186 15.03 28.25 13.98
C GLY A 186 15.07 26.92 14.74
N LYS A 187 13.91 26.32 15.05
CA LYS A 187 13.81 25.08 15.82
C LYS A 187 14.39 23.88 15.08
N GLU A 188 15.01 23.00 15.85
CA GLU A 188 15.76 21.84 15.35
C GLU A 188 15.24 20.52 15.90
N TYR A 189 15.38 19.48 15.10
CA TYR A 189 15.19 18.08 15.47
C TYR A 189 16.50 17.33 15.18
N VAL A 190 17.10 16.69 16.18
CA VAL A 190 18.26 15.82 16.01
C VAL A 190 17.80 14.37 15.90
N GLY A 191 18.39 13.61 14.98
CA GLY A 191 18.11 12.18 14.85
C GLY A 191 19.25 11.41 14.18
N ILE A 192 19.18 10.09 14.28
CA ILE A 192 20.16 9.17 13.69
C ILE A 192 19.59 8.33 12.56
N THR A 193 20.42 7.97 11.58
CA THR A 193 20.06 7.03 10.51
C THR A 193 21.27 6.20 10.10
N THR A 194 21.04 4.96 9.71
CA THR A 194 22.04 4.12 9.05
C THR A 194 21.87 4.08 7.53
N GLY A 195 20.76 4.63 7.01
CA GLY A 195 20.45 4.74 5.57
C GLY A 195 20.81 6.11 4.97
N SER A 196 20.20 6.43 3.83
CA SER A 196 20.35 7.74 3.19
C SER A 196 19.70 8.85 4.00
N LEU A 197 20.26 10.06 3.97
CA LEU A 197 19.69 11.24 4.63
C LEU A 197 18.33 11.66 4.04
N ALA A 198 18.00 11.22 2.83
CA ALA A 198 16.68 11.48 2.25
C ALA A 198 15.57 10.68 2.93
N ASP A 199 15.89 9.52 3.53
CA ASP A 199 14.90 8.61 4.08
C ASP A 199 14.25 9.12 5.37
N PRO A 200 15.00 9.67 6.35
CA PRO A 200 14.42 10.17 7.59
C PRO A 200 13.41 11.30 7.39
N LEU A 201 13.75 12.32 6.59
CA LEU A 201 12.84 13.44 6.34
C LEU A 201 11.55 12.96 5.66
N ARG A 202 11.66 12.05 4.69
CA ARG A 202 10.50 11.42 4.04
C ARG A 202 9.65 10.61 5.03
N GLY A 203 10.30 9.87 5.93
CA GLY A 203 9.66 9.13 7.01
C GLY A 203 8.83 10.03 7.92
N HIS A 204 9.44 11.12 8.40
CA HIS A 204 8.74 12.11 9.23
C HIS A 204 7.56 12.78 8.52
N TRP A 205 7.67 13.09 7.22
CA TRP A 205 6.51 13.55 6.43
C TRP A 205 5.40 12.49 6.35
N GLY A 206 5.76 11.22 6.19
CA GLY A 206 4.83 10.10 6.23
C GLY A 206 4.11 9.98 7.58
N ASP A 207 4.82 10.13 8.68
CA ASP A 207 4.22 10.04 10.01
C ASP A 207 3.37 11.26 10.36
N ALA A 208 3.80 12.44 9.91
CA ALA A 208 3.03 13.66 10.03
C ALA A 208 1.68 13.53 9.31
N THR A 209 1.68 13.00 8.09
CA THR A 209 0.45 12.78 7.29
C THR A 209 -0.45 11.67 7.84
N ARG A 210 0.12 10.66 8.50
CA ARG A 210 -0.63 9.60 9.21
C ARG A 210 -1.16 10.01 10.59
N GLY A 211 -0.83 11.22 11.05
CA GLY A 211 -1.36 11.76 12.30
C GLY A 211 -0.57 11.39 13.56
N ARG A 212 0.72 10.99 13.45
CA ARG A 212 1.58 10.81 14.63
C ARG A 212 1.63 12.10 15.44
N ASP A 213 1.38 12.03 16.74
CA ASP A 213 1.31 13.23 17.59
C ASP A 213 2.65 13.51 18.28
N SER A 214 3.18 14.73 18.09
CA SER A 214 4.41 15.25 18.72
C SER A 214 4.58 16.72 18.33
N LYS A 215 5.42 17.47 19.06
CA LYS A 215 5.78 18.86 18.72
C LYS A 215 6.28 18.96 17.27
N PHE A 216 7.11 18.01 16.84
CA PHE A 216 7.70 17.98 15.49
C PHE A 216 6.66 17.75 14.39
N HIS A 217 5.93 16.64 14.48
CA HIS A 217 4.95 16.25 13.46
C HIS A 217 3.77 17.24 13.40
N ASN A 218 3.42 17.89 14.52
CA ASN A 218 2.45 18.99 14.55
C ASN A 218 2.95 20.22 13.76
N ALA A 219 4.22 20.60 13.93
CA ALA A 219 4.82 21.70 13.17
C ALA A 219 4.89 21.39 11.67
N MET A 220 5.28 20.17 11.30
CA MET A 220 5.30 19.72 9.90
C MET A 220 3.90 19.73 9.27
N ARG A 221 2.87 19.23 9.97
CA ARG A 221 1.48 19.32 9.49
C ARG A 221 1.03 20.76 9.31
N LYS A 222 1.42 21.67 10.20
CA LYS A 222 1.10 23.09 10.08
C LYS A 222 1.72 23.69 8.82
N THR A 223 3.03 23.50 8.59
CA THR A 223 3.67 24.05 7.38
C THR A 223 3.13 23.43 6.09
N LEU A 224 2.78 22.15 6.10
CA LEU A 224 2.18 21.48 4.94
C LEU A 224 0.83 22.10 4.54
N ARG A 225 -0.03 22.41 5.51
CA ARG A 225 -1.32 23.09 5.26
C ARG A 225 -1.15 24.49 4.69
N GLU A 226 -0.02 25.13 4.97
CA GLU A 226 0.31 26.47 4.50
C GLU A 226 1.12 26.45 3.19
N GLY A 227 1.36 25.27 2.58
CA GLY A 227 2.13 25.13 1.35
C GLY A 227 3.65 25.31 1.54
N ARG A 228 4.15 25.27 2.78
CA ARG A 228 5.54 25.57 3.16
C ARG A 228 6.35 24.32 3.51
N LYS A 229 6.25 23.28 2.68
CA LYS A 229 6.93 22.00 2.93
C LYS A 229 8.46 22.16 2.99
N ASP A 230 9.01 23.06 2.18
CA ASP A 230 10.46 23.24 2.01
C ASP A 230 11.13 24.02 3.15
N ASP A 231 10.35 24.46 4.15
CA ASP A 231 10.89 25.11 5.35
C ASP A 231 11.73 24.16 6.22
N PHE A 232 11.56 22.84 6.08
CA PHE A 232 12.32 21.83 6.84
C PHE A 232 13.47 21.29 6.01
N ILE A 233 14.69 21.60 6.44
CA ILE A 233 15.93 21.18 5.77
C ILE A 233 16.66 20.19 6.65
N ILE A 234 17.01 19.03 6.08
CA ILE A 234 17.84 18.02 6.73
C ILE A 234 19.30 18.23 6.35
N THR A 235 20.19 18.25 7.34
CA THR A 235 21.64 18.32 7.16
C THR A 235 22.34 17.25 7.99
N ARG A 236 23.45 16.73 7.47
CA ARG A 236 24.31 15.80 8.22
C ARG A 236 25.16 16.59 9.21
N ILE A 237 25.22 16.12 10.45
CA ILE A 237 26.15 16.63 11.46
C ILE A 237 27.47 15.86 11.36
N ARG A 238 27.42 14.53 11.54
CA ARG A 238 28.59 13.65 11.57
C ARG A 238 28.25 12.23 11.10
N ASN A 239 29.27 11.44 10.80
CA ASN A 239 29.13 10.04 10.38
C ASN A 239 30.33 9.16 10.73
N ASP A 240 31.03 9.51 11.80
CA ASP A 240 32.27 8.92 12.27
C ASP A 240 32.06 7.86 13.38
N ALA A 241 30.81 7.58 13.77
CA ALA A 241 30.50 6.49 14.68
C ALA A 241 30.93 5.13 14.10
N LYS A 242 31.56 4.32 14.94
CA LYS A 242 32.04 2.97 14.58
C LYS A 242 30.93 1.93 14.66
N ASP A 243 30.02 2.12 15.61
CA ASP A 243 28.88 1.25 15.84
C ASP A 243 27.62 2.04 16.20
N TYR A 244 26.51 1.33 16.34
CA TYR A 244 25.23 1.93 16.66
C TYR A 244 25.18 2.53 18.08
N LYS A 245 25.96 2.00 19.03
CA LYS A 245 26.00 2.49 20.42
C LYS A 245 26.68 3.85 20.47
N GLU A 246 27.83 3.98 19.83
CA GLU A 246 28.53 5.26 19.67
C GLU A 246 27.63 6.28 18.95
N LEU A 247 26.88 5.86 17.92
CA LEU A 247 25.94 6.75 17.23
C LEU A 247 24.82 7.26 18.17
N GLN A 248 24.32 6.42 19.09
CA GLN A 248 23.33 6.83 20.08
C GLN A 248 23.90 7.78 21.13
N GLU A 249 25.12 7.54 21.61
CA GLU A 249 25.81 8.44 22.53
C GLU A 249 26.03 9.83 21.89
N GLN A 250 26.41 9.86 20.61
CA GLN A 250 26.53 11.09 19.83
C GLN A 250 25.18 11.81 19.67
N GLU A 251 24.07 11.10 19.49
CA GLU A 251 22.73 11.67 19.42
C GLU A 251 22.34 12.36 20.73
N ILE A 252 22.55 11.68 21.86
CA ILE A 252 22.23 12.19 23.19
C ILE A 252 23.01 13.48 23.46
N GLN A 253 24.31 13.47 23.15
CA GLN A 253 25.16 14.64 23.33
C GLN A 253 24.69 15.81 22.48
N GLU A 254 24.37 15.60 21.21
CA GLU A 254 23.92 16.68 20.31
C GLU A 254 22.52 17.20 20.63
N ILE A 255 21.63 16.36 21.15
CA ILE A 255 20.33 16.82 21.68
C ILE A 255 20.54 17.74 22.89
N ALA A 256 21.47 17.39 23.77
CA ALA A 256 21.80 18.19 24.95
C ALA A 256 22.50 19.52 24.56
N ASP A 257 23.51 19.46 23.71
CA ASP A 257 24.30 20.63 23.29
C ASP A 257 23.45 21.69 22.56
N ARG A 258 22.46 21.24 21.78
CA ARG A 258 21.54 22.10 21.02
C ARG A 258 20.25 22.43 21.78
N ASP A 259 20.06 21.86 22.98
CA ASP A 259 18.84 21.99 23.78
C ASP A 259 17.55 21.73 22.97
N THR A 260 17.54 20.71 22.12
CA THR A 260 16.42 20.50 21.18
C THR A 260 15.15 19.94 21.83
N ILE A 261 15.19 19.60 23.11
CA ILE A 261 14.01 19.16 23.88
C ILE A 261 13.16 20.36 24.32
N ALA A 262 13.82 21.37 24.91
CA ALA A 262 13.16 22.57 25.40
C ALA A 262 12.96 23.58 24.27
N SER A 263 14.01 23.87 23.50
CA SER A 263 14.01 24.88 22.45
C SER A 263 13.65 24.35 21.05
N GLY A 264 13.69 23.03 20.85
CA GLY A 264 13.50 22.39 19.56
C GLY A 264 12.27 21.49 19.43
N TYR A 265 12.45 20.38 18.72
CA TYR A 265 11.41 19.43 18.34
C TYR A 265 11.58 18.03 18.95
N ASN A 266 12.73 17.71 19.54
CA ASN A 266 12.95 16.44 20.21
C ASN A 266 12.00 16.34 21.44
N THR A 267 11.48 15.14 21.68
CA THR A 267 10.59 14.87 22.83
C THR A 267 11.27 14.08 23.93
N ALA A 268 12.44 13.52 23.65
CA ALA A 268 13.26 12.72 24.57
C ALA A 268 14.74 12.99 24.31
N GLN A 269 15.60 12.59 25.24
CA GLN A 269 17.05 12.77 25.22
C GLN A 269 17.79 11.96 24.15
N GLY A 270 17.10 11.23 23.27
CA GLY A 270 17.73 10.24 22.40
C GLY A 270 18.03 8.95 23.16
N GLY A 271 18.64 7.97 22.50
CA GLY A 271 19.03 6.70 23.14
C GLY A 271 17.89 5.74 23.48
N VAL A 272 16.64 6.06 23.14
CA VAL A 272 15.55 5.08 23.21
C VAL A 272 15.77 4.07 22.09
N ILE A 273 16.06 2.82 22.46
CA ILE A 273 16.00 1.67 21.56
C ILE A 273 14.61 1.69 20.90
N GLY A 274 14.52 2.13 19.65
CA GLY A 274 13.27 2.17 18.91
C GLY A 274 12.45 3.44 19.11
N GLY A 275 12.76 4.50 18.36
CA GLY A 275 11.86 5.63 18.19
C GLY A 275 10.46 5.18 17.75
N ASP A 276 9.46 5.45 18.60
CA ASP A 276 7.98 5.46 18.47
C ASP A 276 7.26 4.42 17.59
N THR A 277 7.98 3.43 17.06
CA THR A 277 7.49 2.48 16.04
C THR A 277 8.08 1.09 16.26
N ALA A 278 9.23 1.02 16.92
CA ALA A 278 9.84 -0.22 17.34
C ALA A 278 9.32 -0.54 18.75
N LYS A 279 8.22 -1.31 18.84
CA LYS A 279 7.82 -1.92 20.11
C LYS A 279 8.94 -2.87 20.53
N ILE A 280 9.85 -2.39 21.38
CA ILE A 280 10.84 -3.24 22.03
C ILE A 280 10.07 -4.39 22.66
N THR A 281 10.47 -5.60 22.33
CA THR A 281 9.74 -6.80 22.71
C THR A 281 10.73 -7.75 23.37
N THR A 282 10.54 -8.03 24.66
CA THR A 282 11.35 -9.04 25.36
C THR A 282 10.67 -10.40 25.29
N ILE A 283 11.36 -11.39 24.72
CA ILE A 283 10.86 -12.77 24.62
C ILE A 283 11.94 -13.69 25.15
N ASP A 284 11.65 -14.34 26.29
CA ASP A 284 12.54 -15.31 26.93
C ASP A 284 13.91 -14.73 27.33
N GLY A 285 13.89 -13.54 27.93
CA GLY A 285 15.11 -12.83 28.34
C GLY A 285 15.90 -12.18 27.19
N LYS A 286 15.51 -12.40 25.93
CA LYS A 286 16.09 -11.75 24.75
C LYS A 286 15.30 -10.49 24.39
N VAL A 287 15.99 -9.38 24.21
CA VAL A 287 15.41 -8.09 23.83
C VAL A 287 15.46 -7.93 22.31
N PHE A 288 14.30 -7.72 21.69
CA PHE A 288 14.19 -7.49 20.25
C PHE A 288 13.83 -6.03 19.96
N PRO A 289 14.47 -5.39 18.97
CA PRO A 289 14.21 -4.00 18.64
C PRO A 289 12.83 -3.79 18.01
N SER A 290 12.18 -4.83 17.49
CA SER A 290 10.81 -4.76 16.99
C SER A 290 10.12 -6.12 17.01
N GLN A 291 8.79 -6.12 16.89
CA GLN A 291 8.01 -7.35 16.71
C GLN A 291 8.39 -8.11 15.42
N ALA A 292 8.80 -7.40 14.37
CA ALA A 292 9.27 -8.01 13.13
C ALA A 292 10.62 -8.72 13.33
N ALA A 293 11.54 -8.11 14.08
CA ALA A 293 12.83 -8.73 14.44
C ALA A 293 12.63 -9.96 15.33
N ALA A 294 11.71 -9.88 16.30
CA ALA A 294 11.33 -11.02 17.13
C ALA A 294 10.73 -12.16 16.28
N ALA A 295 9.80 -11.85 15.38
CA ALA A 295 9.17 -12.83 14.49
C ALA A 295 10.20 -13.53 13.59
N ALA A 296 11.14 -12.77 13.01
CA ALA A 296 12.22 -13.31 12.20
C ALA A 296 13.15 -14.25 13.00
N HIS A 297 13.53 -13.86 14.22
CA HIS A 297 14.40 -14.69 15.08
C HIS A 297 13.77 -16.05 15.40
N TYR A 298 12.46 -16.09 15.64
CA TYR A 298 11.73 -17.32 15.94
C TYR A 298 11.13 -17.99 14.69
N ASN A 299 11.54 -17.57 13.50
CA ASN A 299 11.09 -18.10 12.21
C ASN A 299 9.55 -18.10 12.04
N VAL A 300 8.88 -17.11 12.62
CA VAL A 300 7.44 -16.88 12.47
C VAL A 300 7.23 -15.77 11.44
N PRO A 301 6.34 -15.93 10.45
CA PRO A 301 6.02 -14.84 9.53
C PRO A 301 5.51 -13.61 10.30
N VAL A 302 6.06 -12.43 10.03
CA VAL A 302 5.73 -11.17 10.75
C VAL A 302 4.22 -10.93 10.85
N LYS A 303 3.47 -11.16 9.76
CA LYS A 303 2.01 -11.03 9.75
C LYS A 303 1.31 -12.01 10.70
N VAL A 304 1.80 -13.24 10.81
CA VAL A 304 1.26 -14.27 11.71
C VAL A 304 1.55 -13.88 13.16
N PHE A 305 2.78 -13.43 13.43
CA PHE A 305 3.18 -12.93 14.75
C PHE A 305 2.30 -11.76 15.21
N GLU A 306 2.12 -10.74 14.36
CA GLU A 306 1.23 -9.60 14.64
C GLU A 306 -0.24 -10.02 14.84
N GLN A 307 -0.73 -10.96 14.02
CA GLN A 307 -2.09 -11.46 14.14
C GLN A 307 -2.30 -12.22 15.45
N ARG A 308 -1.33 -13.05 15.88
CA ARG A 308 -1.36 -13.73 17.19
C ARG A 308 -1.45 -12.73 18.33
N LEU A 309 -0.67 -11.65 18.30
CA LEU A 309 -0.76 -10.59 19.31
C LEU A 309 -2.12 -9.88 19.31
N LYS A 310 -2.71 -9.61 18.14
CA LYS A 310 -4.07 -9.06 18.03
C LYS A 310 -5.14 -9.98 18.60
N LEU A 311 -4.91 -11.29 18.57
CA LEU A 311 -5.77 -12.31 19.17
C LEU A 311 -5.50 -12.52 20.68
N GLY A 312 -4.70 -11.63 21.30
CA GLY A 312 -4.41 -11.67 22.74
C GLY A 312 -3.32 -12.66 23.15
N TRP A 313 -2.53 -13.17 22.19
CA TRP A 313 -1.43 -14.08 22.52
C TRP A 313 -0.31 -13.32 23.23
N THR A 314 0.34 -13.99 24.19
CA THR A 314 1.57 -13.47 24.79
C THR A 314 2.70 -13.45 23.75
N LEU A 315 3.73 -12.64 23.99
CA LEU A 315 4.88 -12.53 23.07
C LEU A 315 5.57 -13.88 22.84
N LYS A 316 5.71 -14.70 23.90
CA LYS A 316 6.25 -16.07 23.80
C LYS A 316 5.38 -16.96 22.91
N GLN A 317 4.06 -16.93 23.10
CA GLN A 317 3.13 -17.69 22.24
C GLN A 317 3.15 -17.19 20.79
N ALA A 318 3.20 -15.88 20.58
CA ALA A 318 3.29 -15.30 19.23
C ALA A 318 4.54 -15.78 18.48
N ALA A 319 5.66 -15.92 19.22
CA ALA A 319 6.93 -16.50 18.78
C ALA A 319 6.90 -18.02 18.55
N GLY A 320 5.79 -18.70 18.83
CA GLY A 320 5.73 -20.17 18.77
C GLY A 320 6.37 -20.87 19.99
N LEU A 321 6.75 -20.11 21.02
CA LEU A 321 7.30 -20.61 22.27
C LEU A 321 6.19 -20.65 23.33
N GLY A 322 5.30 -21.63 23.25
CA GLY A 322 4.30 -21.84 24.30
C GLY A 322 3.10 -22.63 23.85
N VAL A 323 2.54 -23.40 24.78
CA VAL A 323 1.31 -24.15 24.60
C VAL A 323 0.10 -23.23 24.76
N TRP A 324 -0.87 -23.33 23.85
CA TRP A 324 -2.16 -22.68 23.97
C TRP A 324 -3.27 -23.71 24.17
N LYS A 325 -4.13 -23.47 25.16
CA LYS A 325 -5.41 -24.17 25.26
C LYS A 325 -6.42 -23.46 24.36
N THR A 326 -6.74 -24.07 23.23
CA THR A 326 -7.99 -23.75 22.53
C THR A 326 -9.16 -23.87 23.49
N GLY A 327 -10.22 -23.05 23.33
CA GLY A 327 -11.50 -23.26 24.02
C GLY A 327 -12.18 -24.60 23.70
N LYS A 328 -11.52 -25.49 22.95
CA LYS A 328 -11.91 -26.87 22.62
C LYS A 328 -10.86 -27.93 23.02
N GLY A 329 -9.99 -27.63 23.99
CA GLY A 329 -9.20 -28.66 24.69
C GLY A 329 -8.11 -29.37 23.88
N HIS A 330 -7.76 -28.90 22.68
CA HIS A 330 -6.61 -29.45 21.93
C HIS A 330 -5.38 -28.56 22.08
N LEU A 331 -4.25 -29.19 22.40
CA LEU A 331 -2.90 -28.62 22.39
C LEU A 331 -2.29 -28.85 21.00
N ILE A 332 -1.67 -27.82 20.43
CA ILE A 332 -0.89 -27.93 19.19
C ILE A 332 0.52 -27.44 19.54
N GLY A 333 1.50 -28.32 19.32
CA GLY A 333 2.94 -28.03 19.41
C GLY A 333 3.53 -27.81 18.04
#